data_AF-A0A6A4GYW3-F1
#
_entry.id   AF-A0A6A4GYW3-F1
#
_cell.length_a   1.000
_cell.length_b   1.000
_cell.length_c   1.000
_cell.angle_alpha   90.00
_cell.angle_beta   90.00
_cell.angle_gamma   90.00
#
_symmetry.space_group_name_H-M   'P 1'
#
loop_
_entity.id
_entity.type
_entity.pdbx_description
1 polymer ?
#
loop_
_entity_poly.entity_id
_entity_poly.type
_entity_poly.pdbx_seq_one_letter_code
_entity_poly.pdbx_strand_id
1 'polypeptide(L)'
;MPAMKCDLLLVCSNHVSGPYPISEECTMEMYYDAQVDAFRQLGALAEKYGVRIGYEPLSWGTVVDNWMQVWDIVQRVDRENVGVLLDSFNTLGNQYADPGQPSTIRKGQTLAAIACQPSTNYREPIPAEKIFFYQVADAVRPDTICHEEEEEDMPRRMKWSRACRVFPCEPSSAEPSPSSSDSDPENPPSGFLGFLPVSQMTSFVHRTGYRGWWSLEVFNTSLQQRDSGCPERHGRRGIDGLRSLWEVVKSDRIRSGIPSGRRVDDPFPSSASTI
;
A
#
# COMPACT_ATOMS: atom_id res chain seq x y z
N MET A 1 -1.62 -24.96 -2.41
CA MET A 1 -0.36 -24.29 -2.05
C MET A 1 0.88 -25.10 -2.42
N PRO A 2 1.06 -26.39 -2.01
CA PRO A 2 2.29 -27.15 -2.31
C PRO A 2 2.58 -27.32 -3.81
N ALA A 3 1.53 -27.50 -4.61
CA ALA A 3 1.66 -27.65 -6.07
C ALA A 3 2.26 -26.42 -6.77
N MET A 4 2.04 -25.21 -6.22
CA MET A 4 2.54 -23.94 -6.77
C MET A 4 3.77 -23.43 -6.03
N LYS A 5 4.24 -24.13 -4.98
CA LYS A 5 5.33 -23.71 -4.09
C LYS A 5 5.14 -22.30 -3.49
N CYS A 6 3.90 -21.93 -3.22
CA CYS A 6 3.57 -20.67 -2.53
C CYS A 6 3.50 -20.91 -1.02
N ASP A 7 4.21 -20.06 -0.25
CA ASP A 7 4.34 -20.12 1.21
C ASP A 7 3.60 -18.98 1.94
N LEU A 8 2.91 -18.10 1.20
CA LEU A 8 2.17 -16.97 1.74
C LEU A 8 0.76 -16.93 1.15
N LEU A 9 -0.26 -16.89 2.02
CA LEU A 9 -1.65 -16.60 1.66
C LEU A 9 -1.96 -15.15 2.00
N LEU A 10 -2.41 -14.40 1.00
CA LEU A 10 -2.89 -13.04 1.18
C LEU A 10 -4.40 -13.09 1.48
N VAL A 11 -4.80 -12.40 2.55
CA VAL A 11 -6.19 -12.23 2.96
C VAL A 11 -6.44 -10.73 3.04
N CYS A 12 -7.37 -10.21 2.26
CA CYS A 12 -7.71 -8.78 2.29
C CYS A 12 -8.95 -8.56 3.15
N SER A 13 -9.07 -7.36 3.75
CA SER A 13 -10.30 -6.96 4.42
C SER A 13 -11.46 -6.85 3.41
N ASN A 14 -12.68 -7.06 3.89
CA ASN A 14 -13.85 -7.10 3.01
C ASN A 14 -14.58 -5.76 2.96
N HIS A 15 -15.24 -5.54 1.82
CA HIS A 15 -16.29 -4.53 1.68
C HIS A 15 -17.64 -5.23 1.62
N VAL A 16 -18.60 -4.72 2.40
CA VAL A 16 -19.99 -5.14 2.42
C VAL A 16 -20.85 -3.89 2.45
N SER A 17 -21.73 -3.70 1.47
CA SER A 17 -22.65 -2.55 1.41
C SER A 17 -23.81 -2.68 2.42
N GLY A 18 -24.44 -1.56 2.76
CA GLY A 18 -25.63 -1.52 3.63
C GLY A 18 -25.31 -1.36 5.13
N PRO A 19 -26.30 -1.52 6.02
CA PRO A 19 -26.08 -1.47 7.47
C PRO A 19 -25.15 -2.63 7.85
N TYR A 20 -23.91 -2.22 8.07
CA TYR A 20 -22.70 -3.00 8.27
C TYR A 20 -22.83 -4.05 9.39
N PRO A 21 -21.89 -5.01 9.53
CA PRO A 21 -21.95 -5.95 10.65
C PRO A 21 -21.84 -5.27 12.03
N ILE A 22 -21.58 -3.95 12.08
CA ILE A 22 -21.49 -3.18 13.31
C ILE A 22 -22.85 -2.59 13.66
N SER A 23 -23.37 -2.95 14.83
CA SER A 23 -24.63 -2.45 15.40
C SER A 23 -24.48 -2.25 16.92
N GLU A 24 -25.57 -1.89 17.61
CA GLU A 24 -25.58 -1.88 19.08
C GLU A 24 -25.31 -3.28 19.65
N GLU A 25 -25.76 -4.34 18.97
CA GLU A 25 -25.59 -5.74 19.36
C GLU A 25 -24.28 -6.37 18.88
N CYS A 26 -23.66 -5.82 17.83
CA CYS A 26 -22.40 -6.30 17.28
C CYS A 26 -21.39 -5.16 17.24
N THR A 27 -20.62 -5.02 18.31
CA THR A 27 -19.70 -3.89 18.45
C THR A 27 -18.44 -4.06 17.61
N MET A 28 -17.69 -2.96 17.40
CA MET A 28 -16.36 -3.00 16.78
C MET A 28 -15.40 -3.98 17.48
N GLU A 29 -15.45 -4.02 18.82
CA GLU A 29 -14.57 -4.91 19.60
C GLU A 29 -14.93 -6.38 19.38
N MET A 30 -16.23 -6.71 19.34
CA MET A 30 -16.69 -8.06 19.02
C MET A 30 -16.28 -8.49 17.61
N TYR A 31 -16.31 -7.56 16.65
CA TYR A 31 -15.80 -7.84 15.31
C TYR A 31 -14.30 -8.12 15.32
N TYR A 32 -13.50 -7.32 16.04
CA TYR A 32 -12.06 -7.57 16.18
C TYR A 32 -11.77 -8.90 16.87
N ASP A 33 -12.48 -9.24 17.95
CA ASP A 33 -12.37 -10.56 18.60
C ASP A 33 -12.65 -11.70 17.61
N ALA A 34 -13.70 -11.58 16.80
CA ALA A 34 -14.02 -12.57 15.78
C ALA A 34 -12.92 -12.69 14.70
N GLN A 35 -12.33 -11.56 14.26
CA GLN A 35 -11.19 -11.60 13.35
C GLN A 35 -9.98 -12.29 13.99
N VAL A 36 -9.67 -11.95 15.25
CA VAL A 36 -8.56 -12.56 15.98
C VAL A 36 -8.73 -14.07 16.08
N ASP A 37 -9.92 -14.55 16.43
CA ASP A 37 -10.19 -15.98 16.51
C ASP A 37 -10.10 -16.68 15.15
N ALA A 38 -10.63 -16.05 14.09
CA ALA A 38 -10.55 -16.57 12.73
C ALA A 38 -9.09 -16.68 12.26
N PHE A 39 -8.29 -15.62 12.43
CA PHE A 39 -6.87 -15.63 12.06
C PHE A 39 -6.03 -16.57 12.92
N ARG A 40 -6.37 -16.76 14.20
CA ARG A 40 -5.71 -17.75 15.06
C ARG A 40 -5.95 -19.18 14.57
N GLN A 41 -7.20 -19.51 14.20
CA GLN A 41 -7.55 -20.80 13.62
C GLN A 41 -6.91 -21.01 12.25
N LEU A 42 -6.96 -19.99 11.38
CA LEU A 42 -6.36 -20.04 10.05
C LEU A 42 -4.84 -20.19 10.14
N GLY A 43 -4.17 -19.45 11.03
CA GLY A 43 -2.74 -19.56 11.29
C GLY A 43 -2.35 -20.95 11.78
N ALA A 44 -3.09 -21.52 12.74
CA ALA A 44 -2.84 -22.89 13.23
C ALA A 44 -3.04 -23.96 12.13
N LEU A 45 -3.96 -23.75 11.19
CA LEU A 45 -4.13 -24.63 10.04
C LEU A 45 -3.00 -24.46 9.03
N ALA A 46 -2.64 -23.22 8.69
CA ALA A 46 -1.63 -22.87 7.70
C ALA A 46 -0.24 -23.37 8.08
N GLU A 47 0.08 -23.36 9.38
CA GLU A 47 1.33 -23.88 9.94
C GLU A 47 1.59 -25.34 9.55
N LYS A 48 0.54 -26.17 9.51
CA LYS A 48 0.62 -27.60 9.09
C LYS A 48 1.08 -27.78 7.64
N TYR A 49 0.97 -26.72 6.84
CA TYR A 49 1.35 -26.71 5.43
C TYR A 49 2.58 -25.82 5.14
N GLY A 50 3.22 -25.28 6.18
CA GLY A 50 4.33 -24.33 6.02
C GLY A 50 3.89 -23.02 5.33
N VAL A 51 2.64 -22.62 5.51
CA VAL A 51 2.07 -21.40 4.93
C VAL A 51 1.96 -20.30 6.00
N ARG A 52 2.37 -19.10 5.61
CA ARG A 52 2.17 -17.86 6.35
C ARG A 52 0.89 -17.17 5.89
N ILE A 53 0.24 -16.43 6.78
CA ILE A 53 -0.96 -15.66 6.50
C ILE A 53 -0.64 -14.18 6.63
N GLY A 54 -0.86 -13.43 5.56
CA GLY A 54 -0.78 -11.98 5.56
C GLY A 54 -2.17 -11.37 5.53
N TYR A 55 -2.46 -10.45 6.45
CA TYR A 55 -3.70 -9.67 6.44
C TYR A 55 -3.44 -8.28 5.83
N GLU A 56 -4.24 -7.89 4.84
CA GLU A 56 -4.17 -6.60 4.15
C GLU A 56 -5.45 -5.77 4.41
N PRO A 57 -5.33 -4.50 4.82
CA PRO A 57 -6.47 -3.59 4.84
C PRO A 57 -6.69 -2.99 3.46
N LEU A 58 -7.87 -3.18 2.88
CA LEU A 58 -8.29 -2.40 1.71
C LEU A 58 -8.71 -1.00 2.15
N SER A 59 -8.35 0.04 1.39
CA SER A 59 -8.71 1.43 1.71
C SER A 59 -10.23 1.72 1.70
N TRP A 60 -11.01 0.76 1.22
CA TRP A 60 -12.47 0.77 1.17
C TRP A 60 -13.09 -0.39 1.98
N GLY A 61 -12.30 -1.02 2.86
CA GLY A 61 -12.80 -2.03 3.78
C GLY A 61 -13.90 -1.45 4.68
N THR A 62 -14.90 -2.27 5.00
CA THR A 62 -16.07 -1.82 5.77
C THR A 62 -15.74 -1.54 7.23
N VAL A 63 -15.01 -2.46 7.88
CA VAL A 63 -14.66 -2.37 9.31
C VAL A 63 -13.16 -2.16 9.50
N VAL A 64 -12.36 -2.93 8.75
CA VAL A 64 -10.90 -2.86 8.76
C VAL A 64 -10.46 -2.23 7.45
N ASP A 65 -9.96 -1.00 7.51
CA ASP A 65 -9.65 -0.19 6.34
C ASP A 65 -8.26 0.46 6.39
N ASN A 66 -7.51 0.25 7.47
CA ASN A 66 -6.14 0.76 7.64
C ASN A 66 -5.22 -0.24 8.35
N TRP A 67 -3.90 -0.04 8.20
CA TRP A 67 -2.89 -0.98 8.68
C TRP A 67 -2.80 -1.04 10.21
N MET A 68 -3.22 0.01 10.93
CA MET A 68 -3.14 0.04 12.39
C MET A 68 -4.17 -0.93 12.99
N GLN A 69 -5.36 -1.03 12.40
CA GLN A 69 -6.37 -2.02 12.79
C GLN A 69 -5.89 -3.45 12.49
N VAL A 70 -5.29 -3.67 11.32
CA VAL A 70 -4.71 -4.96 10.98
C VAL A 70 -3.59 -5.33 11.95
N TRP A 71 -2.75 -4.37 12.32
CA TRP A 71 -1.67 -4.60 13.29
C TRP A 71 -2.21 -4.96 14.67
N ASP A 72 -3.26 -4.27 15.16
CA ASP A 72 -3.94 -4.65 16.42
C ASP A 72 -4.38 -6.11 16.41
N ILE A 73 -5.08 -6.51 15.34
CA ILE A 73 -5.58 -7.88 15.16
C ILE A 73 -4.41 -8.87 15.12
N VAL A 74 -3.37 -8.61 14.33
CA VAL A 74 -2.19 -9.48 14.20
C VAL A 74 -1.46 -9.65 15.54
N GLN A 75 -1.33 -8.58 16.34
CA GLN A 75 -0.75 -8.66 17.67
C GLN A 75 -1.58 -9.55 18.59
N ARG A 76 -2.90 -9.38 18.60
CA ARG A 76 -3.84 -10.18 19.42
C ARG A 76 -3.91 -11.65 19.00
N VAL A 77 -3.70 -11.94 17.71
CA VAL A 77 -3.61 -13.31 17.18
C VAL A 77 -2.42 -14.06 17.79
N ASP A 78 -1.30 -13.36 18.01
CA ASP A 78 -0.08 -13.86 18.65
C ASP A 78 0.45 -15.18 18.05
N ARG A 79 0.70 -15.19 16.74
CA ARG A 79 1.33 -16.33 16.04
C ARG A 79 2.43 -15.87 15.10
N GLU A 80 3.56 -16.56 15.10
CA GLU A 80 4.70 -16.22 14.23
C GLU A 80 4.34 -16.25 12.74
N ASN A 81 3.47 -17.17 12.30
CA ASN A 81 3.07 -17.32 10.90
C ASN A 81 1.87 -16.45 10.47
N VAL A 82 1.45 -15.48 11.29
CA VAL A 82 0.44 -14.48 10.94
C VAL A 82 1.06 -13.08 11.03
N GLY A 83 0.90 -12.31 9.96
CA GLY A 83 1.58 -11.03 9.76
C GLY A 83 0.75 -10.04 8.94
N VAL A 84 1.34 -8.88 8.71
CA VAL A 84 0.76 -7.72 8.01
C VAL A 84 1.22 -7.71 6.56
N LEU A 85 0.30 -7.37 5.68
CA LEU A 85 0.58 -6.96 4.30
C LEU A 85 0.40 -5.46 4.19
N LEU A 86 1.39 -4.81 3.59
CA LEU A 86 1.33 -3.37 3.35
C LEU A 86 1.17 -3.15 1.84
N ASP A 87 0.14 -2.43 1.44
CA ASP A 87 -0.03 -1.89 0.10
C ASP A 87 0.04 -0.36 0.20
N SER A 88 0.88 0.26 -0.63
CA SER A 88 1.07 1.71 -0.59
C SER A 88 -0.14 2.51 -1.03
N PHE A 89 -0.89 2.07 -2.03
CA PHE A 89 -2.14 2.71 -2.40
C PHE A 89 -3.19 2.52 -1.31
N ASN A 90 -3.38 1.30 -0.79
CA ASN A 90 -4.42 1.09 0.23
C ASN A 90 -4.11 1.86 1.52
N THR A 91 -2.84 1.92 1.92
CA THR A 91 -2.42 2.72 3.07
C THR A 91 -2.60 4.21 2.82
N LEU A 92 -2.02 4.75 1.74
CA LEU A 92 -2.00 6.19 1.48
C LEU A 92 -3.35 6.71 0.97
N GLY A 93 -4.05 5.94 0.16
CA GLY A 93 -5.40 6.23 -0.35
C GLY A 93 -6.48 6.26 0.72
N ASN A 94 -6.21 5.67 1.90
CA ASN A 94 -7.01 5.89 3.10
C ASN A 94 -6.42 6.97 3.99
N GLN A 95 -5.18 6.85 4.45
CA GLN A 95 -4.68 7.66 5.57
C GLN A 95 -4.14 9.04 5.16
N TYR A 96 -3.78 9.23 3.90
CA TYR A 96 -3.26 10.49 3.38
C TYR A 96 -4.23 11.18 2.44
N ALA A 97 -4.71 10.45 1.44
CA ALA A 97 -5.51 10.96 0.36
C ALA A 97 -6.99 10.62 0.54
N ASP A 98 -7.83 11.39 -0.13
CA ASP A 98 -9.25 11.11 -0.26
C ASP A 98 -9.77 11.67 -1.59
N PRO A 99 -10.20 10.82 -2.53
CA PRO A 99 -10.67 11.28 -3.84
C PRO A 99 -11.98 12.07 -3.79
N GLY A 100 -12.64 12.13 -2.62
CA GLY A 100 -13.79 12.99 -2.37
C GLY A 100 -13.43 14.44 -1.98
N GLN A 101 -12.15 14.76 -1.76
CA GLN A 101 -11.70 16.11 -1.39
C GLN A 101 -11.23 16.89 -2.64
N PRO A 102 -11.46 18.22 -2.70
CA PRO A 102 -10.99 19.04 -3.82
C PRO A 102 -9.48 18.95 -4.10
N SER A 103 -8.65 18.87 -3.06
CA SER A 103 -7.20 18.69 -3.19
C SER A 103 -6.76 17.23 -3.25
N THR A 104 -7.71 16.27 -3.22
CA THR A 104 -7.44 14.83 -3.06
C THR A 104 -6.64 14.44 -1.80
N ILE A 105 -6.35 15.38 -0.90
CA ILE A 105 -5.60 15.16 0.33
C ILE A 105 -6.55 15.34 1.50
N ARG A 106 -6.48 14.46 2.50
CA ARG A 106 -7.31 14.55 3.70
C ARG A 106 -6.95 15.81 4.47
N LYS A 107 -7.97 16.49 4.97
CA LYS A 107 -7.80 17.70 5.78
C LYS A 107 -6.86 17.45 6.95
N GLY A 108 -5.83 18.29 7.08
CA GLY A 108 -4.83 18.21 8.15
C GLY A 108 -3.70 17.20 7.92
N GLN A 109 -3.68 16.50 6.78
CA GLN A 109 -2.55 15.66 6.40
C GLN A 109 -1.51 16.46 5.60
N THR A 110 -0.24 16.20 5.91
CA THR A 110 0.92 16.79 5.25
C THR A 110 1.96 15.70 4.98
N LEU A 111 2.90 15.93 4.07
CA LEU A 111 4.03 15.01 3.86
C LEU A 111 4.83 14.78 5.15
N ALA A 112 5.01 15.85 5.95
CA ALA A 112 5.69 15.77 7.24
C ALA A 112 4.91 14.93 8.26
N ALA A 113 3.59 15.03 8.28
CA ALA A 113 2.74 14.24 9.17
C ALA A 113 2.94 12.74 8.89
N ILE A 114 2.84 12.31 7.63
CA ILE A 114 3.06 10.90 7.23
C ILE A 114 4.45 10.41 7.61
N ALA A 115 5.48 11.23 7.41
CA ALA A 115 6.86 10.87 7.77
C ALA A 115 7.03 10.62 9.28
N CYS A 116 6.17 11.24 10.09
CA CYS A 116 6.24 11.23 11.54
C CYS A 116 5.14 10.40 12.21
N GLN A 117 4.11 9.91 11.52
CA GLN A 117 2.91 9.31 12.14
C GLN A 117 3.30 8.16 13.08
N PRO A 118 3.23 8.36 14.41
CA PRO A 118 3.14 7.25 15.34
C PRO A 118 1.68 6.79 15.27
N SER A 119 1.44 5.48 15.15
CA SER A 119 0.07 4.97 15.30
C SER A 119 -0.49 5.43 16.63
N THR A 120 -1.69 6.01 16.64
CA THR A 120 -2.27 6.68 17.82
C THR A 120 -2.48 5.75 19.02
N ASN A 121 -2.40 4.43 18.83
CA ASN A 121 -2.44 3.41 19.87
C ASN A 121 -1.11 2.65 20.08
N TYR A 122 -0.13 2.78 19.18
CA TYR A 122 1.17 2.07 19.31
C TYR A 122 2.33 3.05 19.16
N ARG A 123 3.16 3.12 20.19
CA ARG A 123 4.37 3.95 20.21
C ARG A 123 5.50 3.35 19.36
N GLU A 124 5.41 2.07 19.02
CA GLU A 124 6.45 1.32 18.32
C GLU A 124 5.98 0.94 16.90
N PRO A 125 6.88 0.99 15.90
CA PRO A 125 6.57 0.57 14.54
C PRO A 125 6.30 -0.94 14.47
N ILE A 126 5.61 -1.40 13.41
CA ILE A 126 5.46 -2.84 13.13
C ILE A 126 6.86 -3.46 13.02
N PRO A 127 7.17 -4.54 13.77
CA PRO A 127 8.43 -5.27 13.62
C PRO A 127 8.61 -5.80 12.20
N ALA A 128 9.82 -5.71 11.65
CA ALA A 128 10.09 -6.12 10.26
C ALA A 128 9.69 -7.56 9.96
N GLU A 129 9.87 -8.47 10.92
CA GLU A 129 9.50 -9.88 10.85
C GLU A 129 8.00 -10.10 10.76
N LYS A 130 7.17 -9.11 11.11
CA LYS A 130 5.71 -9.14 10.98
C LYS A 130 5.20 -8.54 9.69
N ILE A 131 6.07 -7.92 8.88
CA ILE A 131 5.71 -7.46 7.53
C ILE A 131 6.06 -8.60 6.56
N PHE A 132 5.05 -9.26 6.00
CA PHE A 132 5.27 -10.44 5.15
C PHE A 132 5.39 -10.12 3.66
N PHE A 133 4.79 -9.01 3.23
CA PHE A 133 4.80 -8.57 1.84
C PHE A 133 4.58 -7.06 1.77
N TYR A 134 5.19 -6.43 0.77
CA TYR A 134 4.98 -5.02 0.47
C TYR A 134 4.59 -4.85 -1.00
N GLN A 135 3.39 -4.35 -1.23
CA GLN A 135 2.84 -3.99 -2.53
C GLN A 135 2.96 -2.50 -2.77
N VAL A 136 3.34 -2.14 -3.99
CA VAL A 136 3.67 -0.79 -4.40
C VAL A 136 2.81 -0.38 -5.58
N ALA A 137 2.10 0.73 -5.38
CA ALA A 137 1.43 1.50 -6.41
C ALA A 137 1.33 2.95 -5.96
N ASP A 138 1.49 3.84 -6.93
CA ASP A 138 1.18 5.26 -6.79
C ASP A 138 -0.20 5.52 -7.41
N ALA A 139 -0.71 6.75 -7.34
CA ALA A 139 -1.95 7.10 -8.00
C ALA A 139 -1.96 8.52 -8.55
N VAL A 140 -2.62 8.65 -9.69
CA VAL A 140 -2.94 9.95 -10.30
C VAL A 140 -4.11 10.59 -9.55
N ARG A 141 -4.09 11.92 -9.42
CA ARG A 141 -5.25 12.67 -8.92
C ARG A 141 -6.42 12.47 -9.89
N PRO A 142 -7.63 12.14 -9.40
CA PRO A 142 -8.79 12.09 -10.29
C PRO A 142 -9.10 13.49 -10.82
N ASP A 143 -9.47 13.60 -12.10
CA ASP A 143 -9.79 14.89 -12.75
C ASP A 143 -11.00 15.58 -12.11
N THR A 144 -11.91 14.79 -11.54
CA THR A 144 -13.10 15.24 -10.84
C THR A 144 -13.18 14.59 -9.47
N ILE A 145 -13.80 15.31 -8.52
CA ILE A 145 -14.11 14.76 -7.20
C ILE A 145 -14.91 13.47 -7.37
N CYS A 146 -14.44 12.39 -6.74
CA CYS A 146 -15.15 11.13 -6.73
C CYS A 146 -16.19 11.15 -5.60
N HIS A 147 -17.47 11.24 -5.96
CA HIS A 147 -18.57 11.20 -5.00
C HIS A 147 -18.85 9.77 -4.52
N GLU A 148 -19.40 9.66 -3.31
CA GLU A 148 -20.08 8.43 -2.88
C GLU A 148 -21.49 8.43 -3.47
N GLU A 149 -21.89 7.29 -4.01
CA GLU A 149 -23.22 7.11 -4.58
C GLU A 149 -23.93 6.05 -3.74
N GLU A 150 -25.05 6.41 -3.11
CA GLU A 150 -25.77 5.56 -2.14
C GLU A 150 -26.24 4.22 -2.75
N GLU A 151 -26.44 4.19 -4.07
CA GLU A 151 -26.96 3.03 -4.81
C GLU A 151 -25.87 2.14 -5.45
N GLU A 152 -24.59 2.51 -5.33
CA GLU A 152 -23.50 1.76 -5.95
C GLU A 152 -22.72 0.88 -4.96
N ASP A 153 -22.49 -0.37 -5.36
CA ASP A 153 -21.66 -1.37 -4.67
C ASP A 153 -20.14 -1.04 -4.70
N MET A 154 -19.77 0.10 -5.28
CA MET A 154 -18.37 0.50 -5.46
C MET A 154 -18.04 1.81 -4.76
N PRO A 155 -17.41 1.77 -3.57
CA PRO A 155 -16.97 2.97 -2.87
C PRO A 155 -16.01 3.82 -3.71
N ARG A 156 -15.99 5.13 -3.48
CA ARG A 156 -15.17 6.09 -4.25
C ARG A 156 -13.68 5.72 -4.33
N ARG A 157 -13.10 5.19 -3.24
CA ARG A 157 -11.70 4.72 -3.24
C ARG A 157 -11.49 3.46 -4.07
N MET A 158 -12.49 2.58 -4.16
CA MET A 158 -12.44 1.42 -5.04
C MET A 158 -12.48 1.85 -6.51
N LYS A 159 -13.35 2.82 -6.87
CA LYS A 159 -13.38 3.41 -8.21
C LYS A 159 -12.02 4.02 -8.58
N TRP A 160 -11.49 4.85 -7.69
CA TRP A 160 -10.18 5.50 -7.86
C TRP A 160 -9.05 4.47 -8.00
N SER A 161 -9.02 3.46 -7.13
CA SER A 161 -8.07 2.35 -7.17
C SER A 161 -8.04 1.66 -8.53
N ARG A 162 -9.21 1.30 -9.08
CA ARG A 162 -9.32 0.54 -10.33
C ARG A 162 -8.98 1.34 -11.59
N ALA A 163 -9.00 2.67 -11.52
CA ALA A 163 -8.81 3.55 -12.66
C ALA A 163 -7.44 4.25 -12.69
N CYS A 164 -6.88 4.56 -11.52
CA CYS A 164 -5.82 5.56 -11.38
C CYS A 164 -4.56 5.06 -10.69
N ARG A 165 -4.43 3.77 -10.33
CA ARG A 165 -3.18 3.23 -9.80
C ARG A 165 -2.12 3.18 -10.90
N VAL A 166 -0.98 3.81 -10.68
CA VAL A 166 0.14 3.90 -11.61
C VAL A 166 1.42 3.35 -10.99
N PHE A 167 2.47 3.20 -11.80
CA PHE A 167 3.75 2.70 -11.32
C PHE A 167 4.44 3.77 -10.44
N PRO A 168 5.21 3.35 -9.42
CA PRO A 168 5.92 4.30 -8.57
C PRO A 168 6.93 5.10 -9.39
N CYS A 169 7.08 6.39 -9.07
CA CYS A 169 8.05 7.27 -9.73
C CYS A 169 7.90 7.33 -11.27
N GLU A 170 6.71 7.04 -11.81
CA GLU A 170 6.45 7.15 -13.24
C GLU A 170 6.57 8.63 -13.66
N PRO A 171 7.31 8.96 -14.73
CA PRO A 171 7.50 10.35 -15.13
C PRO A 171 6.17 10.99 -15.57
N SER A 172 5.93 12.23 -15.16
CA SER A 172 4.82 13.01 -15.73
C SER A 172 5.16 13.41 -17.16
N SER A 173 4.28 13.08 -18.10
CA SER A 173 4.36 13.55 -19.50
C SER A 173 3.67 14.91 -19.71
N ALA A 174 3.01 15.44 -18.69
CA ALA A 174 2.34 16.74 -18.76
C ALA A 174 3.31 17.86 -18.35
N GLU A 175 3.43 18.89 -19.21
CA GLU A 175 3.83 20.22 -18.76
C GLU A 175 2.95 20.59 -17.55
N PRO A 176 3.50 21.16 -16.46
CA PRO A 176 2.75 21.46 -15.25
C PRO A 176 1.51 22.30 -15.60
N SER A 177 0.34 21.66 -15.57
CA SER A 177 -0.92 22.35 -15.77
C SER A 177 -1.18 23.16 -14.50
N PRO A 178 -1.50 24.46 -14.59
CA PRO A 178 -1.67 25.32 -13.43
C PRO A 178 -3.01 25.04 -12.72
N SER A 179 -3.40 23.77 -12.55
CA SER A 179 -4.45 23.40 -11.61
C SER A 179 -3.98 23.76 -10.20
N SER A 180 -4.88 24.38 -9.45
CA SER A 180 -4.65 25.08 -8.17
C SER A 180 -4.17 24.21 -7.00
N SER A 181 -3.81 22.93 -7.22
CA SER A 181 -3.27 22.04 -6.19
C SER A 181 -1.74 22.01 -6.11
N ASP A 182 -1.02 22.56 -7.10
CA ASP A 182 0.45 22.54 -7.14
C ASP A 182 1.10 23.67 -6.32
N SER A 183 0.29 24.50 -5.67
CA SER A 183 0.74 25.58 -4.79
C SER A 183 0.63 25.26 -3.30
N ASP A 184 0.28 24.03 -2.91
CA ASP A 184 0.25 23.62 -1.50
C ASP A 184 1.69 23.44 -0.96
N PRO A 185 2.19 24.35 -0.10
CA PRO A 185 3.55 24.23 0.43
C PRO A 185 3.71 23.04 1.39
N GLU A 186 2.62 22.53 1.97
CA GLU A 186 2.65 21.37 2.87
C GLU A 186 2.63 20.04 2.12
N ASN A 187 2.14 20.06 0.88
CA ASN A 187 2.06 18.92 -0.03
C ASN A 187 2.47 19.32 -1.46
N PRO A 188 3.75 19.68 -1.67
CA PRO A 188 4.23 20.08 -2.98
C PRO A 188 4.10 18.95 -4.01
N PRO A 189 4.09 19.27 -5.31
CA PRO A 189 4.08 18.28 -6.37
C PRO A 189 5.21 17.25 -6.21
N SER A 190 4.90 15.98 -6.44
CA SER A 190 5.87 14.89 -6.34
C SER A 190 6.96 14.92 -7.42
N GLY A 191 6.71 15.62 -8.53
CA GLY A 191 7.53 15.57 -9.74
C GLY A 191 7.29 14.30 -10.59
N PHE A 192 6.36 13.44 -10.19
CA PHE A 192 5.97 12.22 -10.87
C PHE A 192 4.50 12.28 -11.31
N LEU A 193 4.10 11.33 -12.14
CA LEU A 193 2.71 11.15 -12.58
C LEU A 193 1.77 10.88 -11.39
N GLY A 194 2.22 10.07 -10.44
CA GLY A 194 1.51 9.83 -9.19
C GLY A 194 1.86 10.86 -8.12
N PHE A 195 0.90 11.19 -7.25
CA PHE A 195 1.07 12.20 -6.20
C PHE A 195 1.19 11.61 -4.79
N LEU A 196 0.97 10.30 -4.62
CA LEU A 196 1.01 9.70 -3.31
C LEU A 196 2.46 9.68 -2.79
N PRO A 197 2.68 9.83 -1.47
CA PRO A 197 4.01 9.82 -0.88
C PRO A 197 4.57 8.39 -0.72
N VAL A 198 4.64 7.68 -1.86
CA VAL A 198 5.07 6.28 -1.94
C VAL A 198 6.54 6.13 -1.54
N SER A 199 7.41 7.09 -1.89
CA SER A 199 8.83 7.05 -1.52
C SER A 199 9.03 7.20 -0.01
N GLN A 200 8.25 8.07 0.66
CA GLN A 200 8.29 8.24 2.10
C GLN A 200 7.76 6.98 2.80
N MET A 201 6.63 6.42 2.33
CA MET A 201 6.11 5.17 2.88
C MET A 201 7.08 4.01 2.69
N THR A 202 7.67 3.86 1.51
CA THR A 202 8.67 2.81 1.24
C THR A 202 9.87 2.96 2.16
N SER A 203 10.33 4.20 2.37
CA SER A 203 11.41 4.50 3.31
C SER A 203 11.03 4.14 4.75
N PHE A 204 9.79 4.41 5.17
CA PHE A 204 9.28 3.98 6.48
C PHE A 204 9.30 2.46 6.62
N VAL A 205 8.77 1.72 5.64
CA VAL A 205 8.80 0.25 5.61
C VAL A 205 10.25 -0.25 5.70
N HIS A 206 11.18 0.33 4.95
CA HIS A 206 12.59 -0.09 5.00
C HIS A 206 13.28 0.21 6.35
N ARG A 207 12.89 1.30 7.03
CA ARG A 207 13.40 1.66 8.38
C ARG A 207 12.96 0.68 9.46
N THR A 208 11.84 -0.03 9.29
CA THR A 208 11.46 -1.12 10.20
C THR A 208 12.50 -2.25 10.24
N GLY A 209 13.29 -2.38 9.17
CA GLY A 209 14.19 -3.52 8.94
C GLY A 209 13.68 -4.48 7.86
N TYR A 210 12.50 -4.26 7.28
CA TYR A 210 11.96 -5.11 6.22
C TYR A 210 12.88 -5.16 4.99
N ARG A 211 13.17 -6.38 4.52
CA ARG A 211 14.01 -6.66 3.33
C ARG A 211 13.37 -7.69 2.40
N GLY A 212 12.08 -7.98 2.57
CA GLY A 212 11.34 -8.89 1.70
C GLY A 212 11.03 -8.27 0.33
N TRP A 213 10.27 -9.00 -0.48
CA TRP A 213 9.91 -8.59 -1.83
C TRP A 213 9.09 -7.31 -1.88
N TRP A 214 9.31 -6.54 -2.94
CA TRP A 214 8.43 -5.45 -3.39
C TRP A 214 7.67 -5.96 -4.60
N SER A 215 6.34 -5.96 -4.51
CA SER A 215 5.44 -6.33 -5.61
C SER A 215 4.75 -5.10 -6.15
N LEU A 216 4.37 -5.11 -7.43
CA LEU A 216 3.57 -4.06 -8.03
C LEU A 216 2.10 -4.48 -8.05
N GLU A 217 1.21 -3.60 -7.58
CA GLU A 217 -0.24 -3.81 -7.68
C GLU A 217 -0.92 -2.60 -8.34
N VAL A 218 -0.86 -2.59 -9.66
CA VAL A 218 -1.25 -1.45 -10.49
C VAL A 218 -2.55 -1.77 -11.23
N PHE A 219 -3.50 -0.84 -11.19
CA PHE A 219 -4.77 -0.88 -11.91
C PHE A 219 -4.98 0.47 -12.61
N ASN A 220 -4.78 0.51 -13.92
CA ASN A 220 -5.10 1.67 -14.74
C ASN A 220 -5.80 1.25 -16.02
N THR A 221 -6.46 2.21 -16.64
CA THR A 221 -7.18 2.00 -17.92
C THR A 221 -6.24 1.59 -19.05
N SER A 222 -4.95 1.98 -19.02
CA SER A 222 -3.98 1.59 -20.05
C SER A 222 -3.68 0.08 -20.06
N LEU A 223 -3.90 -0.63 -18.95
CA LEU A 223 -3.80 -2.10 -18.88
C LEU A 223 -4.91 -2.81 -19.67
N GLN A 224 -6.00 -2.12 -20.00
CA GLN A 224 -7.10 -2.68 -20.79
C GLN A 224 -6.87 -2.60 -22.30
N GLN A 225 -5.77 -1.97 -22.74
CA GLN A 225 -5.38 -1.92 -24.14
C GLN A 225 -5.11 -3.34 -24.66
N ARG A 226 -5.82 -3.72 -25.72
CA ARG A 226 -5.80 -5.09 -26.27
C ARG A 226 -4.71 -5.32 -27.32
N ASP A 227 -3.76 -4.41 -27.48
CA ASP A 227 -2.64 -4.58 -28.41
C ASP A 227 -1.55 -5.49 -27.83
N SER A 228 -0.80 -6.16 -28.70
CA SER A 228 0.25 -7.11 -28.31
C SER A 228 1.43 -6.48 -27.56
N GLY A 229 1.64 -5.17 -27.69
CA GLY A 229 2.70 -4.45 -26.99
C GLY A 229 2.34 -4.04 -25.56
N CYS A 230 1.07 -4.16 -25.16
CA CYS A 230 0.60 -3.75 -23.83
C CYS A 230 1.38 -4.44 -22.68
N PRO A 231 1.57 -5.78 -22.65
CA PRO A 231 2.32 -6.43 -21.57
C PRO A 231 3.77 -5.96 -21.46
N GLU A 232 4.48 -5.83 -22.59
CA GLU A 232 5.87 -5.40 -22.60
C GLU A 232 6.03 -3.96 -22.13
N ARG A 233 5.17 -3.04 -22.61
CA ARG A 233 5.17 -1.63 -22.17
C ARG A 233 4.95 -1.52 -20.67
N HIS A 234 4.02 -2.28 -20.10
CA HIS A 234 3.73 -2.22 -18.66
C HIS A 234 4.81 -2.92 -17.83
N GLY A 235 5.40 -4.01 -18.32
CA GLY A 235 6.57 -4.63 -17.70
C GLY A 235 7.75 -3.67 -17.62
N ARG A 236 7.98 -2.90 -18.70
CA ARG A 236 8.99 -1.83 -18.76
C ARG A 236 8.71 -0.73 -17.73
N ARG A 237 7.50 -0.16 -17.74
CA ARG A 237 7.07 0.88 -16.79
C ARG A 237 7.21 0.42 -15.34
N GLY A 238 6.84 -0.83 -15.07
CA GLY A 238 6.98 -1.43 -13.74
C GLY A 238 8.42 -1.54 -13.26
N ILE A 239 9.31 -2.13 -14.06
CA ILE A 239 10.71 -2.29 -13.64
C ILE A 239 11.45 -0.95 -13.54
N ASP A 240 11.17 -0.02 -14.45
CA ASP A 240 11.79 1.31 -14.44
C ASP A 240 11.27 2.14 -13.24
N GLY A 241 9.99 2.02 -12.89
CA GLY A 241 9.42 2.61 -11.68
C GLY A 241 10.03 2.06 -10.39
N LEU A 242 10.17 0.74 -10.26
CA LEU A 242 10.81 0.11 -9.09
C LEU A 242 12.28 0.52 -8.93
N ARG A 243 13.04 0.58 -10.02
CA ARG A 243 14.43 1.07 -10.00
C ARG A 243 14.52 2.52 -9.55
N SER A 244 13.63 3.37 -10.07
CA SER A 244 13.58 4.79 -9.71
C SER A 244 13.23 4.98 -8.22
N LEU A 245 12.23 4.25 -7.74
CA LEU A 245 11.85 4.24 -6.32
C LEU A 245 13.01 3.76 -5.43
N TRP A 246 13.73 2.70 -5.85
CA TRP A 246 14.89 2.22 -5.11
C TRP A 246 15.98 3.27 -4.98
N GLU A 247 16.32 3.98 -6.06
CA GLU A 247 17.33 5.04 -6.02
C GLU A 247 16.93 6.20 -5.10
N VAL A 248 15.64 6.56 -5.05
CA VAL A 248 15.12 7.56 -4.09
C VAL A 248 15.31 7.08 -2.65
N VAL A 249 14.84 5.86 -2.33
CA VAL A 249 14.90 5.30 -0.96
C VAL A 249 16.35 5.06 -0.50
N LYS A 250 17.22 4.60 -1.41
CA LYS A 250 18.65 4.40 -1.18
C LYS A 250 19.36 5.72 -0.88
N SER A 251 19.06 6.77 -1.65
CA SER A 251 19.63 8.10 -1.44
C SER A 251 19.22 8.69 -0.09
N ASP A 252 17.96 8.51 0.31
CA ASP A 252 17.47 8.93 1.62
C ASP A 252 18.17 8.19 2.77
N ARG A 253 18.41 6.87 2.62
CA ARG A 253 19.15 6.09 3.61
C ARG A 253 20.58 6.61 3.82
N ILE A 254 21.27 6.97 2.73
CA ILE A 254 22.62 7.55 2.78
C ILE A 254 22.59 8.88 3.54
N ARG A 255 21.60 9.74 3.26
CA ARG A 255 21.44 11.05 3.92
C ARG A 255 21.09 10.94 5.40
N SER A 256 20.33 9.91 5.82
CA SER A 256 19.93 9.70 7.21
C SER A 256 20.96 8.97 8.09
N GLY A 257 22.13 8.58 7.56
CA GLY A 257 23.20 7.97 8.35
C GLY A 257 22.90 6.59 8.95
N ILE A 258 21.89 5.88 8.43
CA ILE A 258 21.54 4.52 8.90
C ILE A 258 22.66 3.56 8.48
N PRO A 259 23.33 2.86 9.42
CA PRO A 259 24.47 1.99 9.10
C PRO A 259 24.11 0.96 8.04
N SER A 260 25.04 0.68 7.12
CA SER A 260 24.93 -0.46 6.24
C SER A 260 25.00 -1.74 7.08
N GLY A 261 23.84 -2.29 7.46
CA GLY A 261 23.74 -3.72 7.70
C GLY A 261 24.34 -4.48 6.52
N ARG A 262 24.91 -5.68 6.76
CA ARG A 262 25.64 -6.52 5.79
C ARG A 262 25.20 -6.27 4.35
N ARG A 263 26.17 -6.00 3.46
CA ARG A 263 26.02 -5.72 2.02
C ARG A 263 24.69 -6.26 1.50
N VAL A 264 23.74 -5.37 1.32
CA VAL A 264 22.58 -5.61 0.47
C VAL A 264 23.16 -5.60 -0.93
N ASP A 265 23.29 -6.78 -1.54
CA ASP A 265 23.53 -6.87 -2.97
C ASP A 265 22.47 -5.99 -3.66
N ASP A 266 22.90 -5.18 -4.65
CA ASP A 266 21.98 -4.38 -5.45
C ASP A 266 20.82 -5.28 -5.90
N PRO A 267 19.55 -5.00 -5.53
CA PRO A 267 18.43 -5.86 -5.89
C PRO A 267 18.26 -5.95 -7.42
N PHE A 268 18.92 -5.06 -8.16
CA PHE A 268 19.02 -5.12 -9.61
C PHE A 268 20.45 -5.49 -10.00
N PRO A 269 20.67 -6.61 -10.73
CA PRO A 269 21.99 -6.90 -11.28
C PRO A 269 22.41 -5.75 -12.19
N SER A 270 23.68 -5.33 -12.09
CA SER A 270 24.23 -4.35 -13.02
C SER A 270 24.04 -4.89 -14.43
N SER A 271 23.53 -4.05 -15.33
CA SER A 271 23.46 -4.39 -16.74
C SER A 271 24.88 -4.56 -17.26
N ALA A 272 25.41 -5.79 -17.18
CA ALA A 272 26.58 -6.17 -17.95
C ALA A 272 26.22 -5.97 -19.42
N SER A 273 26.87 -4.99 -20.03
CA SER A 273 26.84 -4.75 -21.47
C SER A 273 27.22 -6.07 -22.15
N THR A 274 26.24 -6.72 -22.75
CA THR A 274 26.51 -7.84 -23.66
C THR A 274 26.79 -7.22 -25.01
N ILE A 275 28.08 -7.11 -25.35
CA ILE A 275 28.57 -7.19 -26.73
C ILE A 275 29.23 -8.55 -26.84
#